data_AF-A0A139N1R4-F1
#
_entry.id   AF-A0A139N1R4-F1
#
_cell.length_a   1.000
_cell.length_b   1.000
_cell.length_c   1.000
_cell.angle_alpha   90.00
_cell.angle_beta   90.00
_cell.angle_gamma   90.00
#
_symmetry.space_group_name_H-M   'P 1'
#
loop_
_entity.id
_entity.type
_entity.pdbx_description
1 polymer ?
#
loop_
_entity_poly.entity_id
_entity_poly.type
_entity_poly.pdbx_seq_one_letter_code
_entity_poly.pdbx_strand_id
1 'polypeptide(L)'
;MKQTKKFIAFQDKENGHFVSEYEHHKKRLAYKVGLCSSMQDALILDYDDYERQKEQIDTLAEEFDCHIVVVEATHEIKMLDGSDAPEPKERSSKIDILDFLEALSK
;
A
#
# COMPACT_ATOMS: atom_id res chain seq x y z
N MET A 1 9.81 16.71 12.97
CA MET A 1 9.97 15.24 13.02
C MET A 1 10.35 14.71 11.64
N LYS A 2 11.21 13.69 11.52
CA LYS A 2 11.54 13.04 10.23
C LYS A 2 11.21 11.56 10.28
N GLN A 3 10.59 11.04 9.23
CA GLN A 3 10.28 9.61 9.07
C GLN A 3 10.70 9.11 7.70
N THR A 4 11.53 8.08 7.68
CA THR A 4 11.93 7.38 6.46
C THR A 4 11.29 6.00 6.45
N LYS A 5 10.58 5.67 5.37
CA LYS A 5 9.93 4.37 5.18
C LYS A 5 10.15 3.86 3.77
N LYS A 6 10.07 2.53 3.64
CA LYS A 6 10.16 1.80 2.39
C LYS A 6 8.86 1.04 2.17
N PHE A 7 8.30 1.17 0.98
CA PHE A 7 7.06 0.51 0.57
C PHE A 7 7.16 0.09 -0.88
N ILE A 8 6.25 -0.76 -1.31
CA ILE A 8 6.04 -1.11 -2.72
C ILE A 8 4.74 -0.51 -3.22
N ALA A 9 4.67 -0.27 -4.52
CA ALA A 9 3.46 0.10 -5.24
C ALA A 9 3.43 -0.59 -6.60
N PHE A 10 2.24 -0.71 -7.18
CA PHE A 10 2.08 -1.20 -8.54
C PHE A 10 2.05 -0.03 -9.52
N GLN A 11 2.88 -0.12 -10.55
CA GLN A 11 2.93 0.84 -11.64
C GLN A 11 2.53 0.15 -12.94
N ASP A 12 1.47 0.64 -13.56
CA ASP A 12 0.96 0.18 -14.85
C ASP A 12 2.05 0.24 -15.92
N LYS A 13 2.24 -0.85 -16.66
CA LYS A 13 3.29 -0.94 -17.68
C LYS A 13 3.02 -0.12 -18.93
N GLU A 14 1.75 0.16 -19.23
CA GLU A 14 1.35 0.86 -20.46
C GLU A 14 1.53 2.37 -20.31
N ASN A 15 0.98 2.95 -19.25
CA ASN A 15 0.90 4.40 -19.07
C ASN A 15 1.76 4.93 -17.91
N GLY A 16 2.35 4.04 -17.09
CA GLY A 16 3.22 4.42 -15.98
C GLY A 16 2.50 5.03 -14.78
N HIS A 17 1.16 5.03 -14.76
CA HIS A 17 0.35 5.41 -13.60
C HIS A 17 0.41 4.34 -12.51
N PHE A 18 0.06 4.73 -11.28
CA PHE A 18 0.03 3.84 -10.14
C PHE A 18 -1.36 3.30 -9.90
N VAL A 19 -1.46 2.08 -9.39
CA VAL A 19 -2.73 1.54 -8.90
C VAL A 19 -3.15 2.33 -7.66
N SER A 20 -4.34 2.93 -7.70
CA SER A 20 -4.92 3.75 -6.62
C SER A 20 -6.08 3.06 -5.91
N GLU A 21 -6.72 2.10 -6.58
CA GLU A 21 -7.88 1.38 -6.05
C GLU A 21 -7.88 -0.05 -6.58
N TYR A 22 -8.30 -1.01 -5.75
CA TYR A 22 -8.61 -2.37 -6.15
C TYR A 22 -9.93 -2.79 -5.52
N GLU A 23 -10.87 -3.24 -6.35
CA GLU A 23 -12.14 -3.79 -5.89
C GLU A 23 -12.40 -5.16 -6.54
N HIS A 24 -12.55 -6.18 -5.69
CA HIS A 24 -13.03 -7.49 -6.10
C HIS A 24 -14.55 -7.57 -5.87
N HIS A 25 -15.34 -7.69 -6.94
CA HIS A 25 -16.79 -7.79 -6.79
C HIS A 25 -17.21 -9.19 -6.30
N LYS A 26 -17.87 -9.26 -5.14
CA LYS A 26 -18.39 -10.52 -4.59
C LYS A 26 -19.25 -11.25 -5.63
N LYS A 27 -18.99 -12.55 -5.82
CA LYS A 27 -19.67 -13.46 -6.75
C LYS A 27 -19.49 -13.14 -8.25
N ARG A 28 -18.48 -12.35 -8.63
CA ARG A 28 -18.11 -12.11 -10.03
C ARG A 28 -16.63 -12.39 -10.21
N LEU A 29 -16.26 -12.83 -11.41
CA LEU A 29 -14.85 -13.00 -11.82
C LEU A 29 -14.18 -11.67 -12.21
N ALA A 30 -14.94 -10.58 -12.29
CA ALA A 30 -14.44 -9.27 -12.69
C ALA A 30 -13.93 -8.48 -11.48
N TYR A 31 -12.80 -7.82 -11.67
CA TYR A 31 -12.22 -6.85 -10.75
C TYR A 31 -12.23 -5.45 -11.37
N LYS A 32 -12.06 -4.42 -10.53
CA LYS A 32 -11.83 -3.04 -10.94
C LYS A 32 -10.49 -2.58 -10.36
N VAL A 33 -9.66 -1.99 -11.22
CA VAL A 33 -8.43 -1.29 -10.83
C VAL A 33 -8.58 0.19 -11.20
N GLY A 34 -8.36 1.06 -10.21
CA GLY A 34 -8.23 2.50 -10.42
C GLY A 34 -6.76 2.87 -10.61
N LEU A 35 -6.49 3.86 -11.46
CA LEU A 35 -5.15 4.38 -11.70
C LEU A 35 -5.05 5.86 -11.33
N CYS A 36 -3.90 6.27 -10.80
CA CYS A 36 -3.56 7.67 -10.53
C CYS A 36 -2.16 8.00 -11.04
N SER A 37 -1.93 9.26 -11.43
CA SER A 37 -0.59 9.72 -11.85
C SER A 37 0.32 10.10 -10.68
N SER A 38 -0.19 10.09 -9.45
CA SER A 38 0.48 10.61 -8.25
C SER A 38 0.76 9.50 -7.26
N MET A 39 2.03 9.34 -6.87
CA MET A 39 2.45 8.35 -5.87
C MET A 39 1.78 8.54 -4.50
N GLN A 40 1.35 9.76 -4.17
CA GLN A 40 0.67 10.05 -2.90
C GLN A 40 -0.73 9.44 -2.83
N ASP A 41 -1.36 9.19 -3.98
CA ASP A 41 -2.70 8.62 -4.09
C ASP A 41 -2.67 7.12 -4.42
N ALA A 42 -1.47 6.55 -4.54
CA ALA A 42 -1.28 5.15 -4.87
C ALA A 42 -1.58 4.23 -3.68
N LEU A 43 -2.06 3.02 -3.97
CA LEU A 43 -2.03 1.93 -3.00
C LEU A 43 -0.58 1.53 -2.75
N ILE A 44 -0.21 1.53 -1.47
CA ILE A 44 1.12 1.14 -1.01
C ILE A 44 1.02 -0.07 -0.08
N LEU A 45 2.05 -0.89 -0.09
CA LEU A 45 2.25 -1.97 0.86
C LEU A 45 3.60 -1.81 1.51
N ASP A 46 3.68 -1.99 2.83
CA ASP A 46 4.95 -1.97 3.54
C ASP A 46 5.89 -3.04 2.98
N TYR A 47 7.18 -2.72 2.87
CA TYR A 47 8.14 -3.64 2.26
C TYR A 47 8.24 -4.98 3.01
N ASP A 48 8.12 -4.96 4.34
CA ASP A 48 8.20 -6.18 5.15
C ASP A 48 6.94 -7.05 5.00
N ASP A 49 5.79 -6.45 4.73
CA ASP A 49 4.55 -7.18 4.45
C ASP A 49 4.56 -7.76 3.03
N TYR A 50 5.18 -7.07 2.07
CA TYR A 50 5.46 -7.59 0.73
C TYR A 50 6.35 -8.83 0.80
N GLU A 51 7.50 -8.77 1.48
CA GLU A 51 8.41 -9.92 1.58
C GLU A 51 7.72 -11.14 2.21
N ARG A 52 6.81 -10.93 3.18
CA ARG A 52 6.01 -12.00 3.80
C ARG A 52 4.99 -12.64 2.87
N GLN A 53 4.51 -11.92 1.85
CA GLN A 53 3.46 -12.36 0.92
C GLN A 53 3.92 -12.32 -0.54
N LYS A 54 5.23 -12.41 -0.77
CA LYS A 54 5.87 -12.07 -2.05
C LYS A 54 5.25 -12.79 -3.24
N GLU A 55 5.09 -14.10 -3.17
CA GLU A 55 4.52 -14.90 -4.27
C GLU A 55 3.11 -14.44 -4.68
N GLN A 56 2.28 -14.07 -3.71
CA GLN A 56 0.90 -13.62 -3.94
C GLN A 56 0.88 -12.23 -4.56
N ILE A 57 1.74 -11.33 -4.07
CA ILE A 57 1.87 -9.96 -4.60
C ILE A 57 2.49 -9.96 -5.99
N ASP A 58 3.50 -10.80 -6.24
CA ASP A 58 4.13 -10.98 -7.56
C ASP A 58 3.09 -11.47 -8.58
N THR A 59 2.30 -12.49 -8.22
CA THR A 59 1.20 -12.98 -9.06
C THR A 59 0.18 -11.88 -9.37
N LEU A 60 -0.21 -11.08 -8.38
CA LEU A 60 -1.18 -10.00 -8.56
C LEU A 60 -0.65 -8.90 -9.50
N ALA A 61 0.64 -8.57 -9.39
CA ALA A 61 1.28 -7.60 -10.28
C ALA A 61 1.32 -8.11 -11.73
N GLU A 62 1.58 -9.41 -11.94
CA GLU A 62 1.51 -10.03 -13.26
C GLU A 62 0.09 -10.01 -13.84
N GLU A 63 -0.93 -10.34 -13.05
CA GLU A 63 -2.34 -10.31 -13.49
C GLU A 63 -2.83 -8.91 -13.87
N PHE A 64 -2.31 -7.87 -13.21
CA PHE A 64 -2.64 -6.47 -13.52
C PHE A 64 -1.73 -5.84 -14.58
N ASP A 65 -0.81 -6.61 -15.15
CA ASP A 65 0.24 -6.13 -16.05
C ASP A 65 0.97 -4.89 -15.52
N CYS A 66 1.39 -4.97 -14.25
CA CYS A 66 2.08 -3.90 -13.53
C CYS A 66 3.55 -4.26 -13.24
N HIS A 67 4.39 -3.25 -13.10
CA HIS A 67 5.67 -3.35 -12.41
C HIS A 67 5.45 -3.20 -10.90
N ILE A 68 6.18 -3.98 -10.10
CA ILE A 68 6.34 -3.70 -8.67
C ILE A 68 7.48 -2.70 -8.53
N VAL A 69 7.16 -1.49 -8.08
CA VAL A 69 8.16 -0.45 -7.82
C VAL A 69 8.40 -0.30 -6.34
N VAL A 70 9.66 -0.13 -5.97
CA VAL A 70 10.08 0.15 -4.60
C VAL A 70 10.16 1.66 -4.43
N VAL A 71 9.53 2.16 -3.37
CA VAL A 71 9.51 3.59 -3.05
C VAL A 71 10.15 3.80 -1.68
N GLU A 72 11.21 4.60 -1.68
CA GLU A 72 11.90 5.05 -0.47
C GLU A 72 11.56 6.52 -0.26
N ALA A 73 10.76 6.82 0.76
CA ALA A 73 10.29 8.16 1.04
C ALA A 73 10.73 8.64 2.42
N THR A 74 11.20 9.89 2.47
CA THR A 74 11.50 10.58 3.73
C THR A 74 10.55 11.76 3.88
N HIS A 75 9.73 11.71 4.93
CA HIS A 75 8.75 12.74 5.27
C HIS A 75 9.29 13.61 6.39
N GLU A 76 9.36 14.91 6.13
CA GLU A 76 9.55 15.91 7.18
C GLU A 76 8.17 16.38 7.65
N ILE A 77 7.87 16.14 8.93
CA ILE A 77 6.57 16.38 9.54
C ILE A 77 6.72 17.50 10.56
N LYS A 78 6.03 18.61 10.29
CA LYS A 78 6.05 19.85 11.07
C LYS A 78 4.62 20.29 11.35
N MET A 79 4.45 21.05 12.42
CA MET A 79 3.23 21.81 12.68
C MET A 79 3.11 22.98 11.69
N LEU A 80 1.92 23.56 11.54
CA LEU A 80 1.69 24.70 10.63
C LEU A 80 2.52 25.93 11.00
N ASP A 81 2.89 26.09 12.27
CA ASP A 81 3.78 27.15 12.75
C ASP A 81 5.27 26.87 12.46
N GLY A 82 5.59 25.75 11.81
CA GLY A 82 6.95 25.34 11.47
C GLY A 82 7.70 24.60 12.59
N SER A 83 7.11 24.49 13.79
CA SER A 83 7.68 23.67 14.87
C SER A 83 7.61 22.18 14.55
N ASP A 84 8.41 21.37 15.24
CA ASP A 84 8.38 19.93 15.05
C ASP A 84 7.05 19.35 15.55
N ALA A 85 6.42 18.51 14.72
CA ALA A 85 5.28 17.73 15.16
C ALA A 85 5.69 16.73 16.25
N PRO A 86 4.82 16.42 17.23
CA PRO A 86 5.09 15.46 18.29
C PRO A 86 5.27 14.05 17.71
N GLU A 87 6.07 13.24 18.39
CA GLU A 87 6.23 11.83 18.01
C GLU A 87 4.90 11.07 18.14
N PRO A 88 4.54 10.26 17.13
CA PRO A 88 3.36 9.42 17.20
C PRO A 88 3.55 8.36 18.29
N LYS A 89 2.53 8.17 19.12
CA LYS A 89 2.52 7.07 20.09
C LYS A 89 2.44 5.75 19.33
N GLU A 90 3.28 4.78 19.68
CA GLU A 90 3.14 3.41 19.17
C GLU A 90 1.72 2.91 19.45
N ARG A 91 0.99 2.53 18.40
CA ARG A 91 -0.22 1.74 18.54
C ARG A 91 0.20 0.31 18.80
N SER A 92 0.00 -0.18 20.03
CA SER A 92 0.17 -1.60 20.39
C SER A 92 -0.98 -2.48 19.87
N SER A 93 -1.56 -2.17 18.71
CA SER A 93 -2.59 -3.00 18.10
C SER A 93 -1.91 -3.97 17.13
N LYS A 94 -1.35 -5.05 17.68
CA LYS A 94 -1.36 -6.34 16.98
C LYS A 94 -2.82 -6.73 16.84
N ILE A 95 -3.51 -6.16 15.85
CA ILE A 95 -4.65 -6.88 15.29
C ILE A 95 -3.96 -7.92 14.44
N ASP A 96 -3.89 -9.15 14.97
CA ASP A 96 -3.38 -10.27 14.19
C ASP A 96 -4.23 -10.29 12.92
N ILE A 97 -3.58 -10.20 11.76
CA ILE A 97 -4.24 -10.18 10.45
C ILE A 97 -5.15 -11.42 10.31
N LEU A 98 -4.81 -12.49 11.05
CA LEU A 98 -5.62 -13.69 11.30
C LEU A 98 -7.00 -13.40 11.90
N ASP A 99 -7.10 -12.55 12.93
CA ASP A 99 -8.37 -12.18 13.58
C ASP A 99 -9.29 -11.42 12.62
N PHE A 100 -8.72 -10.57 11.77
CA PHE A 100 -9.47 -9.85 10.75
C PHE A 100 -9.97 -10.79 9.64
N LEU A 101 -9.14 -11.73 9.19
CA LEU A 101 -9.53 -12.75 8.21
C LEU A 101 -10.60 -13.71 8.75
N GLU A 102 -10.51 -14.08 10.04
CA GLU A 102 -11.49 -14.94 10.70
C GLU A 102 -12.86 -14.24 10.85
N ALA A 103 -12.86 -12.92 11.09
CA ALA A 103 -14.08 -12.12 11.13
C ALA A 103 -14.76 -11.98 9.75
N LEU A 104 -14.01 -12.04 8.64
CA LEU A 104 -14.54 -11.99 7.28
C LEU A 104 -15.08 -13.34 6.78
N SER A 105 -14.77 -14.43 7.49
CA SER A 105 -15.21 -15.80 7.18
C SER A 105 -16.60 -16.15 7.74
N LYS A 106 -17.21 -15.25 8.53
CA LYS A 106 -18.59 -15.38 9.06
C LYS A 106 -19.59 -14.59 8.21
#